data_AF-A0A9X4ARZ7-F1
#
_entry.id   AF-A0A9X4ARZ7-F1
#
_cell.length_a   1.000
_cell.length_b   1.000
_cell.length_c   1.000
_cell.angle_alpha   90.00
_cell.angle_beta   90.00
_cell.angle_gamma   90.00
#
_symmetry.space_group_name_H-M   'P 1'
#
loop_
_entity.id
_entity.type
_entity.pdbx_description
1 polymer ?
#
loop_
_entity_poly.entity_id
_entity_poly.type
_entity_poly.pdbx_seq_one_letter_code
_entity_poly.pdbx_strand_id
1 'polypeptide(L)'
;MDAIAASRVGKRVASTSSALRVANLVAVRAPMLFLQGTRDPLCDLALLRLVLARLGDRASLHVVEGGDHSFEVPKALQRTPESVHAEFVNAIDGWLRAKWR
;
A
#
# COMPACT_ATOMS: atom_id res chain seq x y z
N MET A 1 -39.75 20.96 -8.64
CA MET A 1 -39.76 19.64 -9.30
C MET A 1 -38.49 19.55 -10.15
N ASP A 2 -37.31 19.69 -9.52
CA ASP A 2 -36.56 18.62 -8.83
C ASP A 2 -36.08 17.58 -9.84
N ALA A 3 -34.78 17.51 -10.16
CA ALA A 3 -33.77 16.64 -9.54
C ALA A 3 -32.98 16.04 -10.75
N ILE A 4 -31.67 15.79 -10.83
CA ILE A 4 -30.53 15.71 -9.91
C ILE A 4 -29.27 15.98 -10.75
N ALA A 5 -28.34 16.78 -10.21
CA ALA A 5 -26.98 16.92 -10.71
C ALA A 5 -26.17 15.65 -10.39
N ALA A 6 -25.73 14.92 -11.41
CA ALA A 6 -24.80 13.81 -11.25
C ALA A 6 -23.38 14.36 -11.03
N SER A 7 -22.95 14.33 -9.77
CA SER A 7 -21.62 14.67 -9.29
C SER A 7 -20.52 13.88 -10.02
N ARG A 8 -19.59 14.59 -10.67
CA ARG A 8 -18.36 14.05 -11.24
C ARG A 8 -17.37 13.75 -10.12
N VAL A 9 -17.45 12.57 -9.52
CA VAL A 9 -16.30 11.99 -8.79
C VAL A 9 -15.35 11.39 -9.82
N GLY A 10 -14.13 11.91 -9.88
CA GLY A 10 -13.13 11.63 -10.91
C GLY A 10 -12.73 10.17 -11.00
N LYS A 11 -13.13 9.51 -12.09
CA LYS A 11 -12.42 8.32 -12.60
C LYS A 11 -11.06 8.78 -13.12
N ARG A 12 -10.01 8.68 -12.32
CA ARG A 12 -8.63 8.76 -12.84
C ARG A 12 -8.40 7.54 -13.72
N VAL A 13 -8.49 7.74 -15.04
CA VAL A 13 -7.97 6.77 -16.02
C VAL A 13 -6.48 6.60 -15.72
N ALA A 14 -6.05 5.37 -15.46
CA ALA A 14 -4.63 5.07 -15.28
C ALA A 14 -3.87 5.56 -16.52
N SER A 15 -2.94 6.48 -16.34
CA SER A 15 -2.09 6.94 -17.44
C SER A 15 -1.28 5.76 -18.00
N THR A 16 -0.91 5.79 -19.28
CA THR A 16 -0.12 4.73 -19.92
C THR A 16 1.14 4.37 -19.12
N SER A 17 1.75 5.38 -18.47
CA SER A 17 2.88 5.20 -17.56
C SER A 17 2.52 4.37 -16.31
N SER A 18 1.34 4.59 -15.70
CA SER A 18 0.85 3.77 -14.58
C SER A 18 0.56 2.33 -14.99
N ALA A 19 0.01 2.11 -16.19
CA ALA A 19 -0.21 0.76 -16.71
C ALA A 19 1.13 0.01 -16.95
N LEU A 20 2.13 0.69 -17.53
CA LEU A 20 3.48 0.15 -17.70
C LEU A 20 4.17 -0.17 -16.37
N ARG A 21 3.97 0.66 -15.33
CA ARG A 21 4.47 0.39 -13.98
C ARG A 21 3.89 -0.89 -13.38
N VAL A 22 2.59 -1.12 -13.56
CA VAL A 22 1.95 -2.37 -13.10
C VAL A 22 2.47 -3.58 -13.86
N ALA A 23 2.64 -3.46 -15.19
CA ALA A 23 3.18 -4.55 -16.01
C ALA A 23 4.59 -4.97 -15.57
N ASN A 24 5.46 -4.01 -15.25
CA ASN A 24 6.80 -4.28 -14.73
C ASN A 24 6.75 -5.01 -13.39
N LEU A 25 5.83 -4.63 -12.50
CA LEU A 25 5.69 -5.28 -11.20
C LEU A 25 5.20 -6.74 -11.32
N VAL A 26 4.29 -7.01 -12.26
CA VAL A 26 3.79 -8.37 -12.53
C VAL A 26 4.91 -9.31 -13.03
N ALA A 27 5.88 -8.77 -13.76
CA ALA A 27 7.01 -9.53 -14.29
C ALA A 27 8.00 -10.01 -13.21
N VAL A 28 8.02 -9.40 -12.02
CA VAL A 28 8.92 -9.77 -10.92
C VAL A 28 8.49 -11.11 -10.31
N ARG A 29 9.21 -12.19 -10.60
CA ARG A 29 8.85 -13.57 -10.16
C ARG A 29 9.16 -13.87 -8.69
N ALA A 30 9.95 -13.04 -8.02
CA ALA A 30 10.29 -13.23 -6.61
C ALA A 30 9.11 -12.86 -5.68
N PRO A 31 9.03 -13.45 -4.47
CA PRO A 31 8.18 -12.93 -3.40
C PRO A 31 8.52 -11.47 -3.09
N MET A 32 7.50 -10.65 -2.83
CA MET A 32 7.63 -9.23 -2.52
C MET A 32 6.82 -8.87 -1.26
N LEU A 33 7.43 -8.08 -0.38
CA LEU A 33 6.77 -7.44 0.75
C LEU A 33 6.54 -5.95 0.45
N PHE A 34 5.32 -5.50 0.64
CA PHE A 34 4.90 -4.10 0.54
C PHE A 34 4.58 -3.60 1.94
N LEU A 35 5.16 -2.45 2.32
CA LEU A 35 4.91 -1.78 3.59
C LEU A 35 4.23 -0.45 3.27
N GLN A 36 3.03 -0.22 3.80
CA GLN A 36 2.23 0.95 3.42
C GLN A 36 1.50 1.57 4.61
N GLY A 37 1.63 2.89 4.76
CA GLY A 37 0.84 3.66 5.72
C GLY A 37 -0.59 3.94 5.22
N THR A 38 -1.58 4.01 6.12
CA THR A 38 -2.99 4.31 5.75
C THR A 38 -3.24 5.78 5.36
N ARG A 39 -2.31 6.69 5.70
CA ARG A 39 -2.41 8.13 5.46
C ARG A 39 -1.42 8.65 4.42
N ASP A 40 -0.79 7.76 3.66
CA ASP A 40 0.16 8.15 2.63
C ASP A 40 -0.54 8.87 1.45
N PRO A 41 -0.22 10.15 1.18
CA PRO A 41 -0.82 10.89 0.07
C PRO A 41 -0.31 10.46 -1.31
N LEU A 42 0.81 9.72 -1.36
CA LEU A 42 1.46 9.28 -2.60
C LEU A 42 0.95 7.92 -3.07
N CYS A 43 0.32 7.15 -2.17
CA CYS A 43 -0.13 5.79 -2.44
C CYS A 43 -1.58 5.60 -2.01
N ASP A 44 -2.48 5.46 -2.98
CA ASP A 44 -3.86 5.04 -2.71
C ASP A 44 -3.86 3.54 -2.33
N LEU A 45 -4.11 3.25 -1.06
CA LEU A 45 -4.10 1.89 -0.52
C LEU A 45 -5.15 0.98 -1.20
N ALA A 46 -6.29 1.51 -1.62
CA ALA A 46 -7.30 0.72 -2.32
C ALA A 46 -6.80 0.33 -3.72
N LEU A 47 -6.17 1.28 -4.43
CA LEU A 47 -5.54 1.00 -5.72
C LEU A 47 -4.38 0.01 -5.59
N LEU A 48 -3.55 0.16 -4.56
CA LEU A 48 -2.46 -0.79 -4.28
C LEU A 48 -3.00 -2.20 -4.12
N ARG A 49 -4.04 -2.40 -3.30
CA ARG A 49 -4.66 -3.73 -3.11
C ARG A 49 -5.14 -4.35 -4.43
N LEU A 50 -5.72 -3.56 -5.34
CA LEU A 50 -6.14 -4.04 -6.67
C LEU A 50 -4.96 -4.46 -7.55
N VAL A 51 -3.81 -3.81 -7.41
CA VAL A 51 -2.57 -4.19 -8.10
C VAL A 51 -2.00 -5.46 -7.50
N LEU A 52 -1.90 -5.54 -6.17
CA LEU A 52 -1.35 -6.71 -5.47
C LEU A 52 -2.17 -7.98 -5.72
N ALA A 53 -3.50 -7.86 -5.90
CA ALA A 53 -4.34 -8.98 -6.31
C ALA A 53 -3.90 -9.63 -7.63
N ARG A 54 -3.28 -8.87 -8.55
CA ARG A 54 -2.71 -9.41 -9.81
C ARG A 54 -1.40 -10.15 -9.61
N LEU A 55 -0.69 -9.89 -8.50
CA LEU A 55 0.57 -10.54 -8.17
C LEU A 55 0.37 -11.89 -7.48
N GLY A 56 -0.79 -12.07 -6.82
CA GLY A 56 -1.17 -13.30 -6.15
C GLY A 56 -0.36 -13.54 -4.87
N ASP A 57 -0.02 -14.81 -4.64
CA ASP A 57 0.75 -15.32 -3.49
C ASP A 57 2.17 -14.74 -3.36
N ARG A 58 2.70 -14.17 -4.45
CA ARG A 58 3.98 -13.46 -4.48
C ARG A 58 3.93 -12.15 -3.68
N ALA A 59 2.76 -11.51 -3.55
CA ALA A 59 2.65 -10.25 -2.83
C ALA A 59 2.23 -10.47 -1.37
N SER A 60 2.91 -9.76 -0.47
CA SER A 60 2.53 -9.63 0.94
C SER A 60 2.41 -8.15 1.26
N LEU A 61 1.37 -7.74 1.99
CA LEU A 61 1.13 -6.34 2.34
C LEU A 61 1.03 -6.22 3.86
N HIS A 62 1.90 -5.39 4.44
CA HIS A 62 1.79 -4.94 5.83
C HIS A 62 1.32 -3.49 5.84
N VAL A 63 0.26 -3.21 6.59
CA VAL A 63 -0.33 -1.87 6.67
C VAL A 63 -0.06 -1.27 8.03
N VAL A 64 0.54 -0.08 8.06
CA VAL A 64 0.79 0.68 9.28
C VAL A 64 -0.31 1.71 9.46
N GLU A 65 -1.13 1.50 10.49
CA GLU A 65 -2.24 2.39 10.80
C GLU A 65 -1.72 3.79 11.18
N GLY A 66 -2.29 4.81 10.54
CA GLY A 66 -1.93 6.21 10.72
C GLY A 66 -0.65 6.66 10.02
N GLY A 67 0.16 5.74 9.51
CA GLY A 67 1.45 6.04 8.87
C GLY A 67 1.26 6.79 7.54
N ASP A 68 2.17 7.71 7.24
CA ASP A 68 2.31 8.31 5.91
C ASP A 68 3.43 7.64 5.08
N HIS A 69 3.94 8.32 4.04
CA HIS A 69 5.02 7.78 3.19
C HIS A 69 6.36 7.64 3.91
N SER A 70 6.58 8.41 4.98
CA SER A 70 7.75 8.31 5.87
C SER A 70 7.43 7.45 7.10
N PHE A 71 6.21 6.90 7.14
CA PHE A 71 5.63 6.15 8.26
C PHE A 71 5.53 6.96 9.56
N GLU A 72 5.50 8.28 9.45
CA GLU A 72 5.18 9.13 10.58
C GLU A 72 3.69 8.99 10.90
N VAL A 73 3.40 8.85 12.20
CA VAL A 73 2.05 8.64 12.71
C VAL A 73 1.60 9.87 13.52
N PRO A 74 0.31 10.23 13.50
CA PRO A 74 -0.21 11.30 14.32
C PRO A 74 0.07 11.06 15.81
N LYS A 75 0.49 12.10 16.53
CA LYS A 75 0.70 12.05 18.00
C LYS A 75 -0.53 11.54 18.76
N ALA A 76 -1.73 11.79 18.24
CA ALA A 76 -2.98 11.32 18.82
C ALA A 76 -3.10 9.79 18.92
N LEU A 77 -2.37 9.04 18.08
CA LEU A 77 -2.30 7.58 18.17
C LEU A 77 -1.38 7.08 19.28
N GLN A 78 -0.68 7.97 19.99
CA GLN A 78 0.22 7.67 21.12
C GLN A 78 1.27 6.59 20.80
N ARG A 79 1.70 6.56 19.54
CA ARG A 79 2.76 5.67 19.06
C ARG A 79 4.07 6.44 18.97
N THR A 80 5.16 5.88 19.49
CA THR A 80 6.49 6.46 19.32
C THR A 80 7.09 6.01 17.98
N PRO A 81 8.02 6.79 17.40
CA PRO A 81 8.76 6.38 16.21
C PRO A 81 9.42 5.00 16.36
N GLU A 82 9.98 4.71 17.53
CA GLU A 82 10.64 3.42 17.83
C GLU A 82 9.65 2.26 17.79
N SER A 83 8.42 2.46 18.29
CA SER A 83 7.37 1.43 18.22
C SER A 83 6.93 1.14 16.79
N VAL A 84 6.93 2.16 15.93
CA VAL A 84 6.59 2.05 14.51
C VAL A 84 7.74 1.37 13.75
N HIS A 85 9.00 1.75 14.03
CA HIS A 85 10.17 1.07 13.47
C HIS A 85 10.25 -0.41 13.87
N ALA A 86 9.95 -0.73 15.14
CA ALA A 86 9.91 -2.11 15.61
C ALA A 86 8.84 -2.92 14.87
N GLU A 87 7.68 -2.34 14.58
CA GLU A 87 6.64 -2.98 13.75
C GLU A 87 7.18 -3.33 12.35
N PHE A 88 7.89 -2.41 11.69
CA PHE A 88 8.48 -2.69 10.37
C PHE A 88 9.51 -3.80 10.41
N VAL A 89 10.43 -3.75 11.37
CA VAL A 89 11.48 -4.77 11.52
C VAL A 89 10.84 -6.13 11.75
N ASN A 90 9.82 -6.21 12.60
CA ASN A 90 9.12 -7.46 12.88
C ASN A 90 8.35 -7.98 11.65
N ALA A 91 7.72 -7.08 10.87
CA ALA A 91 7.04 -7.47 9.64
C ALA A 91 8.02 -8.01 8.59
N ILE A 92 9.19 -7.39 8.44
CA ILE A 92 10.25 -7.81 7.52
C ILE A 92 10.84 -9.16 7.96
N ASP A 93 11.25 -9.29 9.22
CA ASP A 93 11.84 -10.53 9.75
C ASP A 93 10.85 -11.70 9.66
N GLY A 94 9.60 -11.49 10.06
CA GLY A 94 8.54 -12.49 9.95
C GLY A 94 8.30 -12.94 8.52
N TRP A 95 8.31 -12.00 7.57
CA TRP A 95 8.15 -12.32 6.15
C TRP A 95 9.35 -13.09 5.59
N LEU A 96 10.58 -12.68 5.90
CA LEU A 96 11.80 -13.38 5.48
C LEU A 96 11.81 -14.83 5.97
N ARG A 97 11.48 -15.07 7.24
CA ARG A 97 11.36 -16.42 7.82
C ARG A 97 10.26 -17.26 7.17
N ALA A 98 9.16 -16.63 6.75
CA ALA A 98 8.05 -17.31 6.10
C ALA A 98 8.33 -17.69 4.65
N LYS A 99 9.10 -16.86 3.92
CA LYS A 99 9.32 -17.03 2.47
C LYS A 99 10.61 -17.77 2.11
N TRP A 100 11.65 -17.74 2.96
CA TRP A 100 12.99 -18.23 2.60
C TRP A 100 13.48 -19.38 3.50
N ARG A 101 12.60 -20.35 3.72
CA ARG A 101 12.93 -21.55 4.48
C ARG A 101 13.52 -22.64 3.60
#